data_AF-A0AB37KV34-F1
#
_entry.id   AF-A0AB37KV34-F1
#
_cell.length_a   1.000
_cell.length_b   1.000
_cell.length_c   1.000
_cell.angle_alpha   90.00
_cell.angle_beta   90.00
_cell.angle_gamma   90.00
#
_symmetry.space_group_name_H-M   'P 1'
#
loop_
_entity.id
_entity.type
_entity.pdbx_description
1 polymer ?
#
loop_
_entity_poly.entity_id
_entity_poly.type
_entity_poly.pdbx_seq_one_letter_code
_entity_poly.pdbx_strand_id
1 'polypeptide(L)'
;MAIDSAVTMKRILRFAIGLLVNVFILFILVKVFAFGFSFAYDVFASNSCKDKSDTKVVTVTVLPDSSIKDVCETLDDAGVVKNAYALMVRIRIGSYAAKIKPGTYEIAPSYTNDEIITIITGGTLDSDSKKSGDNK
;
A
#
# COMPACT_ATOMS: atom_id res chain seq x y z
N MET A 1 -44.50 -27.78 -31.78
CA MET A 1 -43.48 -26.75 -32.07
C MET A 1 -43.11 -25.89 -30.83
N ALA A 2 -43.95 -25.78 -29.78
CA ALA A 2 -43.67 -24.95 -28.59
C ALA A 2 -42.75 -25.57 -27.51
N ILE A 3 -42.57 -26.90 -27.49
CA ILE A 3 -41.72 -27.58 -26.49
C ILE A 3 -40.23 -27.38 -26.80
N ASP A 4 -39.88 -27.27 -28.07
CA ASP A 4 -38.49 -27.15 -28.54
C ASP A 4 -37.89 -25.75 -28.25
N SER A 5 -38.73 -24.70 -28.32
CA SER A 5 -38.32 -23.33 -27.99
C SER A 5 -38.02 -23.16 -26.50
N ALA A 6 -38.78 -23.79 -25.60
CA ALA A 6 -38.55 -23.71 -24.16
C ALA A 6 -37.25 -24.41 -23.71
N VAL A 7 -36.91 -25.56 -24.32
CA VAL A 7 -35.66 -26.27 -24.02
C VAL A 7 -34.45 -25.51 -24.57
N THR A 8 -34.58 -24.92 -25.75
CA THR A 8 -33.54 -24.09 -26.38
C THR A 8 -33.31 -22.79 -25.61
N MET A 9 -34.38 -22.15 -25.12
CA MET A 9 -34.31 -20.94 -24.28
C MET A 9 -33.56 -21.20 -22.95
N LYS A 10 -33.81 -22.34 -22.29
CA LYS A 10 -33.08 -22.74 -21.07
C LYS A 10 -31.60 -23.04 -21.32
N ARG A 11 -31.23 -23.49 -22.53
CA ARG A 11 -29.82 -23.72 -22.92
C ARG A 11 -29.10 -22.41 -23.18
N ILE A 12 -29.72 -21.49 -23.92
CA ILE A 12 -29.18 -20.15 -24.18
C ILE A 12 -29.03 -19.36 -22.88
N LEU A 13 -30.02 -19.41 -21.99
CA LEU A 13 -29.95 -18.73 -20.70
C LEU A 13 -28.78 -19.24 -19.84
N ARG A 14 -28.56 -20.56 -19.78
CA ARG A 14 -27.41 -21.14 -19.06
C ARG A 14 -26.08 -20.75 -19.69
N PHE A 15 -26.00 -20.70 -21.01
CA PHE A 15 -24.80 -20.25 -21.71
C PHE A 15 -24.51 -18.77 -21.46
N ALA A 16 -25.53 -17.91 -21.53
CA ALA A 16 -25.41 -16.48 -21.26
C ALA A 16 -25.01 -16.19 -19.81
N ILE A 17 -25.58 -16.92 -18.83
CA ILE A 17 -25.19 -16.82 -17.43
C ILE A 17 -23.75 -17.29 -17.23
N GLY A 18 -23.36 -18.42 -17.83
CA GLY A 18 -21.98 -18.92 -17.77
C GLY A 18 -20.98 -17.94 -18.35
N LEU A 19 -21.30 -17.32 -19.49
CA LEU A 19 -20.50 -16.26 -20.10
C LEU A 19 -20.39 -15.04 -19.17
N LEU A 20 -21.50 -14.59 -18.59
CA LEU A 20 -21.53 -13.44 -17.69
C LEU A 20 -20.71 -13.69 -16.42
N VAL A 21 -20.82 -14.88 -15.83
CA VAL A 21 -19.98 -15.29 -14.69
C VAL A 21 -18.51 -15.29 -15.09
N ASN A 22 -18.15 -15.79 -16.27
CA ASN A 22 -16.76 -15.81 -16.72
C ASN A 22 -16.20 -14.39 -16.93
N VAL A 23 -16.99 -13.48 -17.51
CA VAL A 23 -16.64 -12.05 -17.63
C VAL A 23 -16.48 -11.41 -16.25
N PHE A 24 -17.36 -11.75 -15.30
CA PHE A 24 -17.27 -11.24 -13.93
C PHE A 24 -16.02 -11.75 -13.21
N ILE A 25 -15.67 -13.02 -13.37
CA ILE A 25 -14.41 -13.59 -12.85
C ILE A 25 -13.22 -12.87 -13.45
N LEU A 26 -13.20 -12.64 -14.77
CA LEU A 26 -12.12 -11.89 -15.43
C LEU A 26 -12.01 -10.47 -14.88
N PHE A 27 -13.15 -9.79 -14.66
CA PHE A 27 -13.18 -8.46 -14.08
C PHE A 27 -12.60 -8.42 -12.66
N ILE A 28 -12.99 -9.38 -11.81
CA ILE A 28 -12.42 -9.55 -10.46
C ILE A 28 -10.92 -9.79 -10.56
N LEU A 29 -10.47 -10.66 -11.47
CA LEU A 29 -9.06 -10.99 -11.64
C LEU A 29 -8.24 -9.74 -12.00
N VAL A 30 -8.69 -8.95 -12.99
CA VAL A 30 -8.02 -7.70 -13.36
C VAL A 30 -7.97 -6.72 -12.18
N LYS A 31 -9.06 -6.60 -11.40
CA LYS A 31 -9.10 -5.73 -10.22
C LYS A 31 -8.12 -6.19 -9.13
N VAL A 32 -8.06 -7.49 -8.85
CA VAL A 32 -7.12 -8.06 -7.85
C VAL A 32 -5.68 -7.86 -8.30
N PHE A 33 -5.37 -8.09 -9.58
CA PHE A 33 -4.03 -7.84 -10.12
C PHE A 33 -3.64 -6.37 -10.06
N ALA A 34 -4.54 -5.46 -10.45
CA ALA A 34 -4.30 -4.03 -10.37
C ALA A 34 -4.06 -3.58 -8.92
N PHE A 35 -4.87 -4.04 -7.98
CA PHE A 35 -4.70 -3.76 -6.56
C PHE A 35 -3.37 -4.30 -6.02
N GLY A 36 -3.03 -5.55 -6.34
CA GLY A 36 -1.77 -6.18 -5.95
C GLY A 36 -0.56 -5.45 -6.53
N PHE A 37 -0.63 -4.99 -7.78
CA PHE A 37 0.42 -4.19 -8.40
C PHE A 37 0.60 -2.85 -7.70
N SER A 38 -0.49 -2.12 -7.43
CA SER A 38 -0.43 -0.86 -6.67
C SER A 38 0.15 -1.05 -5.27
N PHE A 39 -0.24 -2.12 -4.56
CA PHE A 39 0.32 -2.45 -3.26
C PHE A 39 1.81 -2.77 -3.33
N ALA A 40 2.23 -3.60 -4.28
CA ALA A 40 3.65 -3.92 -4.48
C ALA A 40 4.45 -2.66 -4.84
N TYR A 41 3.90 -1.79 -5.68
CA TYR A 41 4.51 -0.50 -6.00
C TYR A 41 4.69 0.34 -4.73
N ASP A 42 3.67 0.43 -3.87
CA ASP A 42 3.77 1.18 -2.61
C ASP A 42 4.79 0.57 -1.62
N VAL A 43 4.97 -0.76 -1.63
CA VAL A 43 5.97 -1.45 -0.82
C VAL A 43 7.40 -1.21 -1.32
N PHE A 44 7.62 -1.31 -2.63
CA PHE A 44 8.96 -1.37 -3.21
C PHE A 44 9.45 -0.07 -3.82
N ALA A 45 8.56 0.86 -4.18
CA ALA A 45 8.97 2.13 -4.76
C ALA A 45 9.52 3.06 -3.67
N SER A 46 10.81 3.39 -3.77
CA SER A 46 11.47 4.34 -2.86
C SER A 46 10.86 5.74 -2.88
N ASN A 47 10.16 6.12 -3.95
CA ASN A 47 9.52 7.43 -4.09
C ASN A 47 8.05 7.42 -3.65
N SER A 48 7.57 6.33 -3.03
CA SER A 48 6.20 6.25 -2.53
C SER A 48 6.09 7.06 -1.24
N CYS A 49 5.26 8.09 -1.29
CA CYS A 49 4.88 8.97 -0.20
C CYS A 49 3.36 9.16 -0.25
N LYS A 50 2.76 9.60 0.86
CA LYS A 50 1.31 9.76 0.93
C LYS A 50 0.83 10.93 0.07
N ASP A 51 1.46 12.09 0.26
CA ASP A 51 1.12 13.31 -0.48
C ASP A 51 2.37 14.18 -0.61
N LYS A 52 2.87 14.35 -1.85
CA LYS A 52 4.04 15.20 -2.12
C LYS A 52 3.78 16.69 -1.85
N SER A 53 2.53 17.11 -1.90
CA SER A 53 2.13 18.52 -1.75
C SER A 53 1.87 18.89 -0.28
N ASP A 54 1.54 17.91 0.56
CA ASP A 54 1.33 18.14 1.99
C ASP A 54 2.66 18.01 2.77
N THR A 55 3.28 19.17 2.99
CA THR A 55 4.52 19.32 3.75
C THR A 55 4.25 19.63 5.23
N LYS A 56 3.01 19.52 5.70
CA LYS A 56 2.70 19.72 7.12
C LYS A 56 3.35 18.64 7.95
N VAL A 57 4.32 19.05 8.76
CA VAL A 57 5.00 18.18 9.71
C VAL A 57 4.02 17.79 10.80
N VAL A 58 3.84 16.49 10.99
CA VAL A 58 3.05 15.90 12.06
C VAL A 58 3.99 15.25 13.06
N THR A 59 3.77 15.53 14.34
CA THR A 59 4.52 14.91 15.43
C THR A 59 3.94 13.54 15.73
N VAL A 60 4.74 12.49 15.56
CA VAL A 60 4.36 11.10 15.81
C VAL A 60 5.19 10.53 16.94
N THR A 61 4.54 9.95 17.95
CA THR A 61 5.21 9.33 19.09
C THR A 61 5.22 7.82 18.94
N VAL A 62 6.42 7.24 18.91
CA VAL A 62 6.66 5.80 18.91
C VAL A 62 6.97 5.36 20.34
N LEU A 63 6.08 4.57 20.94
CA LEU A 63 6.20 4.10 22.32
C LEU A 63 7.28 3.00 22.44
N PRO A 64 8.00 2.91 23.58
CA PRO A 64 8.86 1.77 23.88
C PRO A 64 8.07 0.46 23.87
N ASP A 65 8.71 -0.62 23.46
CA ASP A 65 8.14 -1.98 23.34
C ASP A 65 6.95 -2.12 22.37
N SER A 66 6.65 -1.09 21.55
CA SER A 66 5.64 -1.18 20.50
C SER A 66 6.03 -2.20 19.45
N SER A 67 5.06 -3.00 18.99
CA SER A 67 5.32 -3.88 17.87
C SER A 67 5.42 -3.08 16.57
N ILE A 68 6.10 -3.63 15.56
CA ILE A 68 6.20 -2.99 14.23
C ILE A 68 4.83 -2.63 13.67
N LYS A 69 3.82 -3.48 13.96
CA LYS A 69 2.44 -3.24 13.55
C LYS A 69 1.91 -1.95 14.17
N ASP A 70 2.06 -1.80 15.47
CA ASP A 70 1.54 -0.65 16.22
C ASP A 70 2.25 0.65 15.78
N VAL A 71 3.56 0.58 15.52
CA VAL A 71 4.32 1.71 14.97
C VAL A 71 3.80 2.12 13.60
N CYS A 72 3.59 1.15 12.69
CA CYS A 72 3.06 1.43 11.36
C CYS A 72 1.61 1.95 11.40
N GLU A 73 0.77 1.42 12.30
CA GLU A 73 -0.60 1.90 12.51
C GLU A 73 -0.60 3.33 13.05
N THR A 74 0.25 3.64 14.03
CA THR A 74 0.38 5.00 14.58
C THR A 74 0.80 6.01 13.49
N LEU A 75 1.70 5.61 12.58
CA LEU A 75 2.13 6.45 11.45
C LEU A 75 1.03 6.64 10.39
N ASP A 76 0.17 5.63 10.19
CA ASP A 76 -0.97 5.71 9.27
C ASP A 76 -2.11 6.57 9.85
N ASP A 77 -2.39 6.39 11.15
CA ASP A 77 -3.37 7.16 11.93
C ASP A 77 -2.98 8.65 12.03
N ALA A 78 -1.68 8.93 12.20
CA ALA A 78 -1.13 10.29 12.12
C ALA A 78 -1.20 10.88 10.71
N GLY A 79 -1.56 10.08 9.73
CA GLY A 79 -1.76 10.52 8.37
C GLY A 79 -0.46 10.74 7.59
N VAL A 80 0.69 10.26 8.07
CA VAL A 80 1.99 10.50 7.42
C VAL A 80 2.38 9.41 6.43
N VAL A 81 1.77 8.22 6.54
CA VAL A 81 1.99 7.08 5.63
C VAL A 81 0.74 6.84 4.78
N LYS A 82 0.95 6.30 3.56
CA LYS A 82 -0.14 5.96 2.64
C LYS A 82 -0.87 4.67 3.04
N ASN A 83 -0.11 3.68 3.53
CA ASN A 83 -0.61 2.38 3.93
C ASN A 83 0.33 1.74 4.98
N ALA A 84 -0.19 1.48 6.19
CA ALA A 84 0.56 0.83 7.28
C ALA A 84 1.18 -0.51 6.86
N TYR A 85 0.45 -1.34 6.12
CA TYR A 85 0.90 -2.67 5.71
C TYR A 85 2.05 -2.60 4.70
N ALA A 86 2.01 -1.64 3.78
CA ALA A 86 3.07 -1.47 2.80
C ALA A 86 4.40 -1.14 3.49
N LEU A 87 4.36 -0.20 4.44
CA LEU A 87 5.51 0.17 5.26
C LEU A 87 5.99 -1.00 6.13
N MET A 88 5.08 -1.73 6.75
CA MET A 88 5.39 -2.90 7.58
C MET A 88 6.17 -3.97 6.78
N VAL A 89 5.71 -4.28 5.57
CA VAL A 89 6.39 -5.23 4.68
C VAL A 89 7.77 -4.71 4.30
N ARG A 90 7.90 -3.43 3.96
CA ARG A 90 9.18 -2.79 3.64
C ARG A 90 10.17 -2.87 4.81
N ILE A 91 9.74 -2.58 6.04
CA ILE A 91 10.54 -2.69 7.26
C ILE A 91 11.01 -4.13 7.50
N ARG A 92 10.12 -5.11 7.30
CA ARG A 92 10.45 -6.52 7.48
C ARG A 92 11.45 -7.04 6.45
N ILE A 93 11.23 -6.73 5.16
CA ILE A 93 12.14 -7.14 4.08
C ILE A 93 13.50 -6.44 4.25
N GLY A 94 13.50 -5.16 4.65
CA GLY A 94 14.71 -4.38 4.90
C GLY A 94 15.43 -4.70 6.21
N SER A 95 14.91 -5.62 7.03
CA SER A 95 15.46 -5.96 8.36
C SER A 95 15.65 -4.74 9.28
N TYR A 96 14.80 -3.73 9.13
CA TYR A 96 14.81 -2.51 9.96
C TYR A 96 14.06 -2.67 11.27
N ALA A 97 13.26 -3.74 11.39
CA ALA A 97 12.44 -4.09 12.55
C ALA A 97 13.16 -3.92 13.91
N ALA A 98 14.37 -4.46 14.05
CA ALA A 98 15.13 -4.43 15.30
C ALA A 98 15.88 -3.09 15.52
N LYS A 99 15.89 -2.20 14.52
CA LYS A 99 16.59 -0.92 14.57
C LYS A 99 15.68 0.25 14.90
N ILE A 100 14.35 0.03 14.92
CA ILE A 100 13.37 1.06 15.27
C ILE A 100 13.63 1.48 16.72
N LYS A 101 13.74 2.80 16.92
CA LYS A 101 13.94 3.39 18.24
C LYS A 101 12.63 4.02 18.71
N PRO A 102 12.28 3.89 20.00
CA PRO A 102 11.20 4.67 20.56
C PRO A 102 11.62 6.13 20.67
N GLY A 103 10.66 7.03 20.44
CA GLY A 103 10.94 8.45 20.35
C GLY A 103 9.78 9.23 19.77
N THR A 104 9.90 10.55 19.81
CA THR A 104 8.97 11.44 19.12
C THR A 104 9.65 11.98 17.87
N TYR A 105 8.99 11.82 16.74
CA TYR A 105 9.52 12.13 15.42
C TYR A 105 8.62 13.14 14.71
N GLU A 106 9.25 14.03 13.97
CA GLU A 106 8.57 15.01 13.13
C GLU A 106 8.58 14.49 11.69
N ILE A 107 7.40 14.09 11.20
CA ILE A 107 7.26 13.40 9.92
C ILE A 107 6.20 14.13 9.10
N ALA A 108 6.50 14.45 7.84
CA ALA A 108 5.53 15.02 6.92
C ALA A 108 4.97 13.93 5.99
N PRO A 109 3.70 14.03 5.53
CA PRO A 109 3.12 13.15 4.51
C PRO A 109 3.88 13.14 3.17
N SER A 110 4.70 14.17 2.94
CA SER A 110 5.60 14.28 1.80
C SER A 110 6.84 13.37 1.88
N TYR A 111 7.17 12.84 3.07
CA TYR A 111 8.30 11.94 3.22
C TYR A 111 7.99 10.57 2.60
N THR A 112 9.01 10.01 1.97
CA THR A 112 8.99 8.68 1.41
C THR A 112 9.06 7.61 2.51
N ASN A 113 8.59 6.40 2.20
CA ASN A 113 8.67 5.28 3.12
C ASN A 113 10.12 5.03 3.62
N ASP A 114 11.11 5.18 2.75
CA ASP A 114 12.52 4.98 3.10
C ASP A 114 13.04 6.11 4.04
N GLU A 115 12.63 7.36 3.83
CA GLU A 115 12.95 8.48 4.72
C GLU A 115 12.32 8.29 6.11
N ILE A 116 11.04 7.89 6.16
CA ILE A 116 10.33 7.60 7.42
C ILE A 116 11.05 6.49 8.19
N ILE A 117 11.42 5.39 7.53
CA ILE A 117 12.18 4.29 8.13
C ILE A 117 13.53 4.79 8.66
N THR A 118 14.21 5.64 7.91
CA THR A 118 15.51 6.20 8.32
C THR A 118 15.37 7.02 9.60
N ILE A 119 14.38 7.90 9.67
CA ILE A 119 14.10 8.72 10.87
C ILE A 119 13.82 7.84 12.09
N ILE A 120 12.89 6.88 11.99
CA ILE A 120 12.49 6.04 13.13
C ILE A 120 13.57 5.03 13.54
N THR A 121 14.55 4.74 12.68
CA THR A 121 15.72 3.92 13.02
C THR A 121 16.89 4.73 13.59
N GLY A 122 16.73 6.05 13.68
CA GLY A 122 17.72 6.98 14.22
C GLY A 122 18.82 7.37 13.22
N GLY A 123 18.57 7.21 11.92
CA GLY A 123 19.37 7.82 10.87
C GLY A 123 19.01 9.29 10.68
N THR A 124 19.96 10.08 10.20
CA THR A 124 19.73 11.47 9.78
C THR A 124 19.34 11.48 8.30
N LEU A 125 18.34 12.28 7.95
CA LEU A 125 18.05 12.57 6.54
C LEU A 125 19.15 13.49 6.01
N ASP A 126 20.18 12.92 5.39
CA ASP A 126 21.16 13.71 4.65
C ASP A 126 20.47 14.31 3.42
N SER A 127 20.61 15.63 3.27
CA SER A 127 19.96 16.48 2.27
C SER A 127 20.18 16.06 0.80
N ASP A 128 21.05 15.07 0.54
CA ASP A 128 21.34 14.52 -0.79
C ASP A 128 20.32 13.47 -1.27
N SER A 129 19.49 12.90 -0.37
CA SER A 129 18.46 11.92 -0.73
C SER A 129 17.26 12.52 -1.51
N LYS A 130 17.08 13.85 -1.48
CA LYS A 130 16.08 14.57 -2.29
C LYS A 130 16.30 14.48 -3.81
N LYS A 131 17.46 14.01 -4.28
CA LYS A 131 17.82 14.01 -5.70
C LYS A 131 17.52 12.71 -6.46
N SER A 132 17.14 11.61 -5.80
CA SER A 132 16.94 10.34 -6.51
C SER A 132 15.50 10.10 -7.00
N GLY A 133 14.57 11.01 -6.70
CA GLY A 133 13.17 10.89 -7.11
C GLY A 133 12.80 11.53 -8.45
N ASP A 134 13.73 12.27 -9.05
CA ASP A 134 13.54 12.97 -10.33
C ASP A 134 14.45 12.33 -11.39
N ASN A 135 14.19 11.06 -11.72
CA ASN A 135 14.69 10.48 -12.96
C ASN A 135 13.92 9.21 -13.35
N LYS A 136 12.89 9.40 -14.16
CA LYS A 136 12.60 8.71 -15.43
C LYS A 136 11.11 8.65 -15.73
#